data_AF-A0A0W7WCA9-F1
#
_entry.id   AF-A0A0W7WCA9-F1
#
_cell.length_a   1.000
_cell.length_b   1.000
_cell.length_c   1.000
_cell.angle_alpha   90.00
_cell.angle_beta   90.00
_cell.angle_gamma   90.00
#
_symmetry.space_group_name_H-M   'P 1'
#
loop_
_entity.id
_entity.type
_entity.pdbx_description
1 polymer ?
#
loop_
_entity_poly.entity_id
_entity_poly.type
_entity_poly.pdbx_seq_one_letter_code
_entity_poly.pdbx_strand_id
1 'polypeptide(L)'
;MNAKLISAWIAGVAILALYAYAVAAGIGNLMGMSAFLGEALGPLPWTLLGLAIAVPVIALLTSLFVARGKSAWVRVLLLATGLCVSAAVQLEIMHLIS
;
A
#
# COMPACT_ATOMS: atom_id res chain seq x y z
N MET A 1 31.02 -2.93 7.01
CA MET A 1 29.58 -2.57 6.86
C MET A 1 28.80 -3.30 7.95
N ASN A 2 28.06 -2.60 8.81
CA ASN A 2 27.45 -3.20 10.00
C ASN A 2 26.30 -4.13 9.61
N ALA A 3 26.30 -5.38 10.10
CA ALA A 3 25.27 -6.38 9.81
C ALA A 3 23.84 -5.87 10.06
N LYS A 4 23.65 -5.05 11.11
CA LYS A 4 22.37 -4.39 11.45
C LYS A 4 21.86 -3.43 10.37
N LEU A 5 22.76 -2.81 9.61
CA LEU A 5 22.42 -1.90 8.53
C LEU A 5 21.96 -2.68 7.29
N ILE A 6 22.64 -3.79 6.98
CA ILE A 6 22.31 -4.68 5.87
C ILE A 6 20.93 -5.29 6.09
N SER A 7 20.65 -5.80 7.29
CA SER A 7 19.34 -6.37 7.62
C SER A 7 18.21 -5.34 7.51
N ALA A 8 18.44 -4.10 7.95
CA ALA A 8 17.46 -3.03 7.84
C ALA A 8 17.19 -2.66 6.38
N TRP A 9 18.21 -2.67 5.53
CA TRP A 9 18.05 -2.45 4.09
C TRP A 9 17.25 -3.54 3.42
N ILE A 10 17.56 -4.81 3.70
CA ILE A 10 16.81 -5.95 3.16
C ILE A 10 15.33 -5.87 3.56
N ALA A 11 15.06 -5.62 4.85
CA ALA A 11 13.70 -5.45 5.35
C ALA A 11 12.98 -4.26 4.69
N GLY A 12 13.66 -3.11 4.56
CA GLY A 12 13.09 -1.93 3.91
C GLY A 12 12.74 -2.18 2.42
N VAL A 13 13.62 -2.86 1.69
CA VAL A 13 13.38 -3.22 0.28
C VAL A 13 12.21 -4.20 0.15
N ALA A 14 12.15 -5.22 1.02
CA ALA A 14 11.03 -6.16 1.03
C ALA A 14 9.69 -5.45 1.29
N ILE A 15 9.65 -4.52 2.25
CA ILE A 15 8.44 -3.72 2.53
C ILE A 15 8.08 -2.82 1.34
N LEU A 16 9.06 -2.17 0.71
CA LEU A 16 8.82 -1.35 -0.49
C LEU A 16 8.25 -2.20 -1.64
N ALA A 17 8.74 -3.42 -1.82
CA ALA A 17 8.18 -4.34 -2.81
C ALA A 17 6.71 -4.68 -2.52
N LEU A 18 6.32 -4.82 -1.25
CA LEU A 18 4.93 -5.03 -0.84
C LEU A 18 4.04 -3.80 -1.11
N TYR A 19 4.54 -2.58 -0.92
CA TYR A 19 3.82 -1.37 -1.35
C TYR A 19 3.60 -1.34 -2.86
N ALA A 20 4.64 -1.65 -3.64
CA ALA A 20 4.54 -1.70 -5.09
C ALA A 20 3.53 -2.78 -5.54
N TYR A 21 3.56 -3.95 -4.90
CA TYR A 21 2.58 -5.00 -5.11
C TYR A 21 1.15 -4.54 -4.78
N ALA A 22 0.93 -3.87 -3.66
CA ALA A 22 -0.40 -3.39 -3.27
C ALA A 22 -0.99 -2.40 -4.31
N VAL A 23 -0.16 -1.51 -4.86
CA VAL A 23 -0.55 -0.61 -5.96
C VAL A 23 -0.87 -1.41 -7.22
N ALA A 24 0.00 -2.34 -7.61
CA ALA A 24 -0.21 -3.17 -8.81
C ALA A 24 -1.50 -4.00 -8.70
N ALA A 25 -1.79 -4.57 -7.53
CA ALA A 25 -3.02 -5.29 -7.26
C ALA A 25 -4.26 -4.37 -7.36
N GLY A 26 -4.20 -3.16 -6.82
CA GLY A 26 -5.27 -2.17 -6.96
C GLY A 26 -5.55 -1.80 -8.42
N ILE A 27 -4.49 -1.59 -9.22
CA ILE A 27 -4.61 -1.35 -10.66
C ILE A 27 -5.21 -2.56 -11.37
N GLY A 28 -4.75 -3.76 -11.04
CA GLY A 28 -5.30 -5.01 -11.57
C GLY A 28 -6.78 -5.17 -11.29
N ASN A 29 -7.22 -4.84 -10.06
CA ASN A 29 -8.63 -4.86 -9.68
C ASN A 29 -9.44 -3.84 -10.48
N LEU A 30 -8.94 -2.61 -10.63
CA LEU A 30 -9.60 -1.57 -11.43
C LEU A 30 -9.77 -2.02 -12.89
N MET A 31 -8.70 -2.52 -13.51
CA MET A 31 -8.74 -3.01 -14.88
C MET A 31 -9.66 -4.23 -15.04
N GLY A 32 -9.56 -5.21 -14.14
CA GLY A 32 -10.39 -6.40 -14.17
C GLY A 32 -11.87 -6.06 -14.02
N MET A 33 -12.22 -5.31 -12.98
CA MET A 33 -13.61 -4.92 -12.72
C MET A 33 -14.20 -4.04 -13.84
N SER A 34 -13.38 -3.17 -14.46
CA SER A 34 -13.81 -2.40 -15.63
C SER A 34 -14.19 -3.28 -16.82
N ALA A 35 -13.47 -4.38 -17.04
CA ALA A 35 -13.69 -5.29 -18.16
C ALA A 35 -14.92 -6.20 -17.95
N PHE A 36 -15.19 -6.63 -16.71
CA PHE A 36 -16.26 -7.58 -16.41
C PHE A 36 -17.59 -6.92 -16.01
N LEU A 37 -17.54 -5.79 -15.31
CA LEU A 37 -18.72 -5.17 -14.72
C LEU A 37 -19.05 -3.80 -15.33
N GLY A 38 -18.11 -3.12 -15.99
CA GLY A 38 -18.36 -1.89 -16.76
C GLY A 38 -19.24 -0.86 -16.02
N GLU A 39 -20.29 -0.37 -16.68
CA GLU A 39 -21.27 0.57 -16.10
C GLU A 39 -22.22 -0.06 -15.07
N ALA A 40 -22.23 -1.39 -14.91
CA ALA A 40 -23.02 -2.03 -13.87
C ALA A 40 -22.44 -1.76 -12.46
N LEU A 41 -21.18 -1.31 -12.38
CA LEU A 41 -20.63 -0.77 -11.14
C LEU A 41 -21.19 0.62 -10.87
N GLY A 42 -21.93 0.74 -9.77
CA GLY A 42 -22.34 2.03 -9.25
C GLY A 42 -21.14 2.96 -8.96
N PRO A 43 -21.38 4.25 -8.72
CA PRO A 43 -20.31 5.24 -8.53
C PRO A 43 -19.42 4.95 -7.30
N LEU A 44 -19.98 4.33 -6.26
CA LEU A 44 -19.25 4.03 -5.02
C LEU A 44 -18.10 3.02 -5.24
N PRO A 45 -18.30 1.83 -5.83
CA PRO A 45 -17.21 0.91 -6.16
C PRO A 45 -16.06 1.55 -6.97
N TRP A 46 -16.36 2.41 -7.94
CA TRP A 46 -15.32 3.11 -8.71
C TRP A 46 -14.46 4.03 -7.84
N THR A 47 -15.09 4.78 -6.93
CA THR A 47 -14.35 5.62 -5.98
C THR A 47 -13.49 4.79 -5.02
N LEU A 48 -14.02 3.65 -4.56
CA LEU A 48 -13.30 2.74 -3.66
C LEU A 48 -12.11 2.06 -4.35
N LEU A 49 -12.22 1.71 -5.64
CA LEU A 49 -11.11 1.18 -6.43
C LEU A 49 -9.99 2.22 -6.62
N GLY A 50 -10.36 3.48 -6.91
CA GLY A 50 -9.41 4.59 -6.94
C GLY A 50 -8.71 4.78 -5.59
N LEU A 51 -9.47 4.71 -4.50
CA LEU A 51 -8.93 4.79 -3.14
C LEU A 51 -7.98 3.62 -2.83
N ALA A 52 -8.31 2.40 -3.26
CA ALA A 52 -7.48 1.21 -3.05
C ALA A 52 -6.07 1.34 -3.68
N ILE A 53 -5.95 2.09 -4.78
CA ILE A 53 -4.67 2.41 -5.44
C ILE A 53 -3.95 3.53 -4.69
N ALA A 54 -4.66 4.59 -4.29
CA ALA A 54 -4.07 5.77 -3.67
C ALA A 54 -3.54 5.51 -2.25
N VAL A 55 -4.25 4.70 -1.46
CA VAL A 55 -3.93 4.43 -0.04
C VAL A 55 -2.50 3.92 0.18
N PRO A 56 -2.00 2.87 -0.51
CA PRO A 56 -0.62 2.41 -0.32
C PRO A 56 0.41 3.49 -0.68
N VAL A 57 0.14 4.32 -1.70
CA VAL A 57 1.04 5.43 -2.09
C VAL A 57 1.08 6.49 -0.99
N ILE A 58 -0.08 6.90 -0.48
CA ILE A 58 -0.19 7.88 0.60
C ILE A 58 0.47 7.36 1.88
N ALA A 59 0.23 6.10 2.24
CA ALA A 59 0.83 5.47 3.40
C ALA A 59 2.36 5.38 3.29
N LEU A 60 2.89 5.08 2.10
CA LEU A 60 4.33 5.10 1.84
C LEU A 60 4.92 6.51 1.99
N LEU A 61 4.31 7.50 1.35
CA LEU A 61 4.79 8.88 1.39
C LEU A 61 4.78 9.46 2.81
N THR A 62 3.71 9.21 3.56
CA THR A 62 3.59 9.65 4.97
C THR A 62 4.63 8.95 5.83
N SER A 63 4.83 7.63 5.66
CA SER A 63 5.86 6.88 6.38
C SER A 63 7.26 7.43 6.10
N LEU A 64 7.61 7.69 4.84
CA LEU A 64 8.91 8.26 4.45
C LEU A 64 9.11 9.68 4.98
N PHE A 65 8.06 10.51 4.96
CA PHE A 65 8.10 11.88 5.46
C PHE A 65 8.35 11.90 6.97
N VAL A 66 7.62 11.09 7.74
CA VAL A 66 7.74 10.99 9.20
C VAL A 66 9.09 10.36 9.61
N ALA A 67 9.64 9.46 8.79
CA ALA A 67 10.88 8.77 9.10
C ALA A 67 12.16 9.61 8.87
N ARG A 68 12.03 10.86 8.40
CA ARG A 68 13.16 11.79 8.21
C ARG A 68 13.93 11.99 9.52
N GLY A 69 15.27 11.90 9.44
CA GLY A 69 16.15 12.03 10.60
C GLY A 69 16.13 10.86 11.60
N LYS A 70 15.31 9.83 11.38
CA LYS A 70 15.25 8.64 12.26
C LYS A 70 16.28 7.58 11.89
N SER A 71 16.59 6.70 12.84
CA SER A 71 17.51 5.56 12.67
C SER A 71 16.95 4.52 11.70
N ALA A 72 17.81 3.69 11.09
CA ALA A 72 17.44 2.76 10.03
C ALA A 72 16.26 1.83 10.41
N TRP A 73 16.31 1.22 11.60
CA TRP A 73 15.24 0.32 12.06
C TRP A 73 13.93 1.03 12.39
N VAL A 74 13.99 2.27 12.89
CA VAL A 74 12.77 3.08 13.09
C VAL A 74 12.11 3.40 11.75
N ARG A 75 12.88 3.64 10.69
CA ARG A 75 12.33 3.81 9.33
C ARG A 75 11.63 2.55 8.84
N VAL A 76 12.23 1.39 9.04
CA VAL A 76 11.63 0.09 8.68
C VAL A 76 10.32 -0.13 9.43
N LEU A 77 10.27 0.14 10.74
CA LEU A 77 9.04 0.02 11.53
C LEU A 77 7.96 0.99 11.04
N LEU A 78 8.30 2.25 10.73
CA LEU A 78 7.35 3.21 10.19
C LEU A 78 6.80 2.76 8.82
N LEU A 79 7.65 2.25 7.94
CA LEU A 79 7.23 1.68 6.65
C LEU A 79 6.28 0.49 6.84
N ALA A 80 6.61 -0.41 7.76
CA ALA A 80 5.76 -1.57 8.09
C ALA A 80 4.40 -1.12 8.66
N THR A 81 4.38 -0.13 9.55
CA THR A 81 3.14 0.43 10.10
C THR A 81 2.26 1.01 9.00
N GLY A 82 2.81 1.82 8.11
CA GLY A 82 2.05 2.36 6.98
C GLY A 82 1.50 1.24 6.08
N LEU A 83 2.25 0.16 5.88
CA LEU A 83 1.83 -0.96 5.07
C LEU A 83 0.66 -1.70 5.73
N CYS A 84 0.73 -1.93 7.04
CA CYS A 84 -0.37 -2.53 7.80
C CYS A 84 -1.64 -1.68 7.76
N VAL A 85 -1.50 -0.35 7.91
CA VAL A 85 -2.66 0.57 7.78
C VAL A 85 -3.25 0.49 6.38
N SER A 86 -2.41 0.50 5.33
CA SER A 86 -2.86 0.33 3.95
C SER A 86 -3.59 -0.99 3.74
N ALA A 87 -3.08 -2.08 4.31
CA ALA A 87 -3.70 -3.40 4.21
C ALA A 87 -5.06 -3.45 4.93
N ALA A 88 -5.17 -2.85 6.12
CA ALA A 88 -6.45 -2.77 6.85
C ALA A 88 -7.51 -2.01 6.04
N VAL A 89 -7.14 -0.88 5.43
CA VAL A 89 -8.06 -0.13 4.57
C VAL A 89 -8.46 -0.94 3.33
N GLN A 90 -7.54 -1.69 2.72
CA GLN A 90 -7.89 -2.56 1.59
C GLN A 90 -8.87 -3.66 1.98
N LEU A 91 -8.73 -4.26 3.17
CA LEU A 91 -9.69 -5.26 3.66
C LEU A 91 -11.10 -4.69 3.79
N GLU A 92 -11.22 -3.47 4.33
CA GLU A 92 -12.51 -2.77 4.42
C GLU A 92 -13.09 -2.44 3.04
N ILE A 93 -12.25 -1.96 2.11
CA ILE A 93 -12.69 -1.70 0.73
C ILE A 93 -13.23 -2.98 0.09
N MET A 94 -12.53 -4.10 0.25
CA MET A 94 -12.94 -5.37 -0.31
C MET A 94 -14.26 -5.86 0.31
N HIS A 95 -14.45 -5.65 1.61
CA HIS A 95 -15.71 -5.95 2.30
C HIS A 95 -16.89 -5.10 1.81
N LEU A 96 -16.66 -3.82 1.47
CA LEU A 96 -17.70 -2.92 0.95
C LEU A 96 -18.05 -3.15 -0.53
N ILE A 97 -17.18 -3.82 -1.29
CA ILE A 97 -17.37 -4.11 -2.72
C ILE A 97 -18.02 -5.49 -2.94
N SER A 98 -17.80 -6.46 -2.05
CA SER A 98 -18.35 -7.83 -2.12
C SER A 98 -19.83 -7.89 -1.76
#